data_AF-A0A2V8GKW6-F1
#
_entry.id   AF-A0A2V8GKW6-F1
#
_cell.length_a   1.000
_cell.length_b   1.000
_cell.length_c   1.000
_cell.angle_alpha   90.00
_cell.angle_beta   90.00
_cell.angle_gamma   90.00
#
_symmetry.space_group_name_H-M   'P 1'
#
loop_
_entity.id
_entity.type
_entity.pdbx_description
1 polymer ?
#
loop_
_entity_poly.entity_id
_entity_poly.type
_entity_poly.pdbx_seq_one_letter_code
_entity_poly.pdbx_strand_id
1 'polypeptide(L)'
;MPDWWTQTVTVGYERIKGLRDRGQRRDGSYEATKSKVFAVPLTRLYRAFADKRTRLRWLPAVNLTVRTATPNKSMRITWTDGTSVELGFMSKGDAKAQVQIQHRRLDKAGATRMKEYWADRLAVLEEQVLATSARRSA
;
A
#
# COMPACT_ATOMS: atom_id res chain seq x y z
N MET A 1 -8.24 -7.65 -31.03
CA MET A 1 -6.85 -7.56 -30.53
C MET A 1 -6.82 -8.27 -29.18
N PRO A 2 -5.97 -9.29 -28.99
CA PRO A 2 -6.18 -10.28 -27.94
C PRO A 2 -5.72 -9.84 -26.54
N ASP A 3 -6.41 -10.43 -25.58
CA ASP A 3 -6.60 -10.08 -24.17
C ASP A 3 -5.44 -10.55 -23.27
N TRP A 4 -4.31 -9.81 -23.25
CA TRP A 4 -3.06 -10.28 -22.62
C TRP A 4 -2.64 -9.59 -21.33
N TRP A 5 -3.48 -8.78 -20.66
CA TRP A 5 -3.04 -8.13 -19.42
C TRP A 5 -4.01 -8.15 -18.24
N THR A 6 -4.49 -9.35 -17.90
CA THR A 6 -4.90 -9.65 -16.52
C THR A 6 -4.00 -10.72 -15.93
N GLN A 7 -2.76 -10.34 -15.64
CA GLN A 7 -1.90 -11.10 -14.74
C GLN A 7 -1.04 -10.12 -13.95
N THR A 8 -1.32 -9.95 -12.66
CA THR A 8 -0.33 -9.40 -11.73
C THR A 8 -0.13 -10.39 -10.58
N VAL A 9 0.68 -11.39 -10.88
CA VAL A 9 1.38 -12.16 -9.85
C VAL A 9 2.56 -11.29 -9.40
N THR A 10 2.68 -11.04 -8.09
CA THR A 10 3.97 -10.63 -7.52
C THR A 10 4.30 -11.58 -6.38
N VAL A 11 4.77 -12.76 -6.78
CA VAL A 11 5.60 -13.63 -5.95
C VAL A 11 7.03 -13.14 -6.12
N GLY A 12 7.47 -12.22 -5.26
CA GLY A 12 8.88 -11.87 -5.14
C GLY A 12 9.57 -12.91 -4.26
N TYR A 13 10.08 -13.97 -4.88
CA TYR A 13 10.89 -15.01 -4.24
C TYR A 13 12.35 -14.80 -4.64
N GLU A 14 13.11 -14.06 -3.84
CA GLU A 14 14.56 -13.99 -4.03
C GLU A 14 15.29 -15.03 -3.16
N ARG A 15 16.20 -15.72 -3.83
CA ARG A 15 17.05 -16.84 -3.41
C ARG A 15 18.38 -16.24 -2.94
N ILE A 16 18.86 -16.55 -1.72
CA ILE A 16 20.29 -16.60 -1.33
C ILE A 16 20.43 -17.41 -0.01
N LYS A 17 21.52 -18.18 0.05
CA LYS A 17 21.94 -19.15 1.08
C LYS A 17 22.11 -18.56 2.49
N GLY A 18 21.80 -19.37 3.50
CA GLY A 18 22.38 -19.30 4.85
C GLY A 18 21.39 -19.00 5.99
N LEU A 19 21.12 -20.01 6.83
CA LEU A 19 20.59 -20.01 8.22
C LEU A 19 19.38 -19.13 8.60
N ARG A 20 18.79 -18.36 7.67
CA ARG A 20 17.63 -17.48 7.90
C ARG A 20 16.39 -18.06 7.24
N ASP A 21 15.24 -17.92 7.88
CA ASP A 21 13.98 -18.23 7.22
C ASP A 21 13.73 -17.22 6.09
N ARG A 22 13.11 -17.68 5.00
CA ARG A 22 12.91 -16.85 3.80
C ARG A 22 12.06 -15.63 4.16
N GLY A 23 12.62 -14.44 3.97
CA GLY A 23 11.95 -13.16 4.26
C GLY A 23 12.13 -12.65 5.69
N GLN A 24 12.93 -13.32 6.52
CA GLN A 24 13.26 -12.87 7.87
C GLN A 24 14.36 -11.79 7.86
N ARG A 25 14.14 -10.69 8.58
CA ARG A 25 15.11 -9.61 8.81
C ARG A 25 16.15 -10.01 9.87
N ARG A 26 17.23 -9.23 9.97
CA ARG A 26 18.36 -9.48 10.90
C ARG A 26 17.92 -9.60 12.37
N ASP A 27 16.86 -8.88 12.74
CA ASP A 27 16.26 -8.87 14.09
C ASP A 27 15.22 -9.97 14.31
N GLY A 28 15.05 -10.89 13.35
CA GLY A 28 14.08 -11.97 13.42
C GLY A 28 12.66 -11.58 12.98
N SER A 29 12.41 -10.30 12.68
CA SER A 29 11.11 -9.80 12.24
C SER A 29 10.86 -10.07 10.75
N TYR A 30 9.59 -10.01 10.36
CA TYR A 30 9.16 -10.07 8.98
C TYR A 30 8.49 -8.76 8.57
N GLU A 31 8.30 -8.59 7.27
CA GLU A 31 7.60 -7.47 6.69
C GLU A 31 6.74 -7.88 5.50
N ALA A 32 5.67 -7.12 5.29
CA ALA A 32 4.84 -7.20 4.10
C ALA A 32 5.11 -5.95 3.25
N THR A 33 5.47 -6.19 1.99
CA THR A 33 5.62 -5.12 0.99
C THR A 33 4.56 -5.27 -0.08
N LYS A 34 3.88 -4.16 -0.41
CA LYS A 34 2.92 -4.10 -1.51
C LYS A 34 3.07 -2.77 -2.23
N SER A 35 2.86 -2.76 -3.54
CA SER A 35 2.76 -1.52 -4.30
C SER A 35 1.66 -1.61 -5.35
N LYS A 36 1.11 -0.46 -5.74
CA LYS A 36 0.10 -0.37 -6.79
C LYS A 36 0.19 0.98 -7.49
N VAL A 37 -0.03 0.98 -8.81
CA VAL A 37 -0.16 2.18 -9.63
C VAL A 37 -1.65 2.48 -9.81
N PHE A 38 -2.03 3.74 -9.70
CA PHE A 38 -3.39 4.24 -9.86
C PHE A 38 -3.42 5.25 -11.01
N ALA A 39 -4.48 5.22 -11.82
CA ALA A 39 -4.74 6.20 -12.88
C ALA A 39 -5.33 7.51 -12.30
N VAL A 40 -4.66 8.09 -11.30
CA VAL A 40 -4.99 9.40 -10.72
C VAL A 40 -3.72 10.21 -10.46
N PRO A 41 -3.81 11.56 -10.39
CA PRO A 41 -2.67 12.40 -10.01
C PRO A 41 -2.15 12.08 -8.61
N LEU A 42 -0.85 12.30 -8.39
CA LEU A 42 -0.14 12.04 -7.13
C LEU A 42 -0.81 12.70 -5.92
N THR A 43 -1.20 13.97 -6.05
CA THR A 43 -1.86 14.74 -4.98
C THR A 43 -3.15 14.08 -4.52
N ARG A 44 -3.90 13.48 -5.45
CA ARG A 44 -5.16 12.82 -5.19
C ARG A 44 -4.94 11.48 -4.48
N LEU A 45 -3.98 10.69 -4.96
CA LEU A 45 -3.59 9.45 -4.29
C LEU A 45 -3.13 9.74 -2.86
N TYR A 46 -2.24 10.72 -2.66
CA TYR A 46 -1.75 11.10 -1.34
C TYR A 46 -2.89 11.51 -0.40
N ARG A 47 -3.83 12.36 -0.85
CA ARG A 47 -4.98 12.77 -0.03
C ARG A 47 -5.87 11.60 0.37
N ALA A 48 -5.98 10.57 -0.46
CA ALA A 48 -6.76 9.38 -0.11
C ALA A 48 -6.19 8.61 1.09
N PHE A 49 -4.88 8.72 1.34
CA PHE A 49 -4.23 8.20 2.53
C PHE A 49 -4.17 9.22 3.66
N ALA A 50 -3.95 10.51 3.39
CA ALA A 50 -3.73 11.52 4.42
C ALA A 50 -5.02 11.97 5.12
N ASP A 51 -6.09 12.20 4.35
CA ASP A 51 -7.36 12.69 4.87
C ASP A 51 -8.12 11.57 5.59
N LYS A 52 -8.44 11.77 6.88
CA LYS A 52 -9.10 10.76 7.71
C LYS A 52 -10.45 10.33 7.13
N ARG A 53 -11.25 11.28 6.63
CA ARG A 53 -12.59 10.99 6.09
C ARG A 53 -12.50 10.15 4.82
N THR A 54 -11.55 10.45 3.95
CA THR A 54 -11.31 9.69 2.72
C THR A 54 -10.69 8.33 2.99
N ARG A 55 -9.77 8.25 3.95
CA ARG A 55 -9.14 7.01 4.39
C ARG A 55 -10.16 6.03 4.97
N LEU A 56 -11.10 6.49 5.79
CA LEU A 56 -12.15 5.64 6.37
C LEU A 56 -13.05 4.95 5.34
N ARG A 57 -13.15 5.47 4.12
CA ARG A 57 -13.99 4.88 3.06
C ARG A 57 -13.39 3.60 2.47
N TRP A 58 -12.07 3.52 2.33
CA TRP A 58 -11.38 2.34 1.79
C TRP A 58 -10.52 1.62 2.82
N LEU A 59 -10.40 2.14 4.05
CA LEU A 59 -9.70 1.47 5.14
C LEU A 59 -10.54 1.60 6.42
N PRO A 60 -11.75 1.01 6.44
CA PRO A 60 -12.63 1.07 7.61
C PRO A 60 -12.03 0.25 8.75
N ALA A 61 -12.45 0.55 9.97
CA ALA A 61 -12.10 -0.20 11.18
C ALA A 61 -10.60 -0.26 11.57
N VAL A 62 -9.72 0.51 10.92
CA VAL A 62 -8.31 0.65 11.33
C VAL A 62 -8.11 1.95 12.09
N ASN A 63 -7.94 1.83 13.41
CA ASN A 63 -7.53 2.96 14.27
C ASN A 63 -6.01 3.15 14.23
N LEU A 64 -5.52 3.71 13.11
CA LEU A 64 -4.10 4.02 12.92
C LEU A 64 -3.76 5.46 13.32
N THR A 65 -2.50 5.67 13.69
CA THR A 65 -1.94 6.99 14.01
C THR A 65 -0.90 7.38 12.98
N VAL A 66 -1.12 8.51 12.30
CA VAL A 66 -0.11 9.10 11.41
C VAL A 66 0.94 9.82 12.26
N ARG A 67 2.17 9.31 12.26
CA ARG A 67 3.29 9.88 13.01
C ARG A 67 3.97 11.03 12.27
N THR A 68 4.15 10.85 10.97
CA THR A 68 4.79 11.85 10.10
C THR A 68 4.20 11.73 8.71
N ALA A 69 3.97 12.86 8.05
CA ALA A 69 3.55 12.87 6.66
C ALA A 69 4.28 14.01 5.92
N THR A 70 4.98 13.67 4.86
CA THR A 70 5.53 14.65 3.93
C THR A 70 4.61 14.70 2.72
N PRO A 71 3.96 15.84 2.43
CA PRO A 71 3.01 15.96 1.33
C PRO A 71 3.52 15.36 0.03
N ASN A 72 2.70 14.51 -0.60
CA ASN A 72 2.97 13.86 -1.89
C ASN A 72 4.23 12.99 -1.96
N LYS A 73 4.88 12.70 -0.82
CA LYS A 73 6.16 11.96 -0.80
C LYS A 73 6.09 10.73 0.08
N SER A 74 5.70 10.89 1.35
CA SER A 74 5.76 9.77 2.30
C SER A 74 4.83 9.93 3.49
N MET A 75 4.58 8.82 4.17
CA MET A 75 3.86 8.78 5.44
C MET A 75 4.40 7.66 6.33
N ARG A 76 4.50 7.93 7.62
CA ARG A 76 4.82 6.93 8.64
C ARG A 76 3.65 6.80 9.58
N ILE A 77 3.20 5.57 9.78
CA ILE A 77 1.98 5.23 10.48
C ILE A 77 2.32 4.20 11.56
N THR A 78 1.78 4.39 12.76
CA THR A 78 1.63 3.33 13.74
C THR A 78 0.29 2.63 13.50
N TRP A 79 0.34 1.34 13.26
CA TRP A 79 -0.84 0.50 13.07
C TRP A 79 -1.54 0.21 14.39
N THR A 80 -2.73 -0.38 14.35
CA THR A 80 -3.58 -0.62 15.53
C THR A 80 -2.93 -1.52 16.57
N ASP A 81 -2.09 -2.46 16.13
CA ASP A 81 -1.34 -3.42 16.95
C ASP A 81 0.07 -2.91 17.33
N GLY A 82 0.38 -1.64 17.07
CA GLY A 82 1.69 -1.03 17.36
C GLY A 82 2.76 -1.32 16.31
N THR A 83 2.46 -2.09 15.27
CA THR A 83 3.37 -2.29 14.14
C THR A 83 3.53 -1.01 13.31
N SER A 84 4.56 -0.97 12.45
CA SER A 84 4.87 0.24 11.68
C SER A 84 4.51 0.05 10.22
N VAL A 85 3.85 1.06 9.63
CA VAL A 85 3.59 1.13 8.19
C VAL A 85 4.28 2.36 7.62
N GLU A 86 5.12 2.14 6.62
CA GLU A 86 5.80 3.18 5.86
C GLU A 86 5.21 3.24 4.44
N LEU A 87 4.78 4.43 4.04
CA LEU A 87 4.21 4.70 2.73
C LEU A 87 5.15 5.60 1.94
N GLY A 88 5.43 5.23 0.70
CA GLY A 88 6.11 6.05 -0.30
C GLY A 88 5.18 6.34 -1.48
N PHE A 89 5.13 7.58 -1.92
CA PHE A 89 4.31 8.02 -3.04
C PHE A 89 5.20 8.54 -4.17
N MET A 90 4.85 8.20 -5.41
CA MET A 90 5.61 8.61 -6.60
C MET A 90 4.67 8.99 -7.74
N SER A 91 4.97 10.10 -8.42
CA SER A 91 4.33 10.40 -9.71
C SER A 91 4.84 9.44 -10.78
N LYS A 92 3.96 9.02 -11.68
CA LYS A 92 4.25 8.24 -12.90
C LYS A 92 3.72 8.97 -14.14
N GLY A 93 3.61 10.30 -14.05
CA GLY A 93 2.99 11.19 -15.05
C GLY A 93 1.81 11.96 -14.44
N ASP A 94 1.25 12.90 -15.19
CA ASP A 94 0.26 13.86 -14.67
C ASP A 94 -1.02 13.18 -14.14
N ALA A 95 -1.41 12.07 -14.75
CA ALA A 95 -2.61 11.30 -14.41
C ALA A 95 -2.32 9.92 -13.81
N LYS A 96 -1.07 9.63 -13.42
CA LYS A 96 -0.70 8.32 -12.84
C LYS A 96 0.20 8.48 -11.64
N ALA A 97 -0.07 7.71 -10.58
CA ALA A 97 0.75 7.73 -9.38
C ALA A 97 0.85 6.32 -8.78
N GLN A 98 1.97 6.06 -8.09
CA GLN A 98 2.22 4.81 -7.39
C GLN A 98 2.28 5.04 -5.89
N VAL A 99 1.76 4.10 -5.11
CA VAL A 99 2.07 3.97 -3.69
C VAL A 99 2.86 2.69 -3.46
N GLN A 100 3.88 2.77 -2.61
CA GLN A 100 4.60 1.65 -2.03
C GLN A 100 4.30 1.59 -0.54
N ILE A 101 4.05 0.40 -0.03
CA ILE A 101 3.68 0.12 1.36
C ILE A 101 4.68 -0.88 1.91
N GLN A 102 5.26 -0.56 3.07
CA GLN A 102 6.06 -1.48 3.85
C GLN A 102 5.47 -1.58 5.26
N HIS A 103 4.95 -2.75 5.61
CA HIS A 103 4.40 -3.07 6.92
C HIS A 103 5.41 -3.92 7.68
N ARG A 104 6.00 -3.36 8.73
CA ARG A 104 7.17 -3.89 9.44
C ARG A 104 6.79 -4.40 10.83
N ARG A 105 7.70 -5.15 11.44
CA ARG A 105 7.56 -5.74 12.78
C ARG A 105 6.47 -6.82 12.84
N LEU A 106 6.35 -7.60 11.77
CA LEU A 106 5.41 -8.71 11.68
C LEU A 106 6.10 -10.02 12.07
N ASP A 107 5.30 -11.00 12.46
CA ASP A 107 5.68 -12.41 12.41
C ASP A 107 5.50 -12.95 10.98
N LYS A 108 5.95 -14.18 10.73
CA LYS A 108 5.87 -14.81 9.41
C LYS A 108 4.42 -14.88 8.89
N ALA A 109 3.50 -15.31 9.74
CA ALA A 109 2.09 -15.44 9.40
C ALA A 109 1.44 -14.07 9.13
N GLY A 110 1.76 -13.06 9.95
CA GLY A 110 1.32 -11.69 9.78
C GLY A 110 1.82 -11.06 8.48
N ALA A 111 3.05 -11.35 8.06
CA ALA A 111 3.56 -10.89 6.78
C ALA A 111 2.74 -11.42 5.59
N THR A 112 2.33 -12.69 5.60
CA THR A 112 1.44 -13.25 4.57
C THR A 112 0.06 -12.59 4.63
N ARG A 113 -0.57 -12.57 5.82
CA ARG A 113 -1.90 -11.96 6.02
C ARG A 113 -1.93 -10.49 5.58
N MET A 114 -0.89 -9.72 5.89
CA MET A 114 -0.85 -8.30 5.54
C MET A 114 -0.62 -8.07 4.05
N LYS A 115 0.08 -8.96 3.33
CA LYS A 115 0.19 -8.85 1.87
C LYS A 115 -1.17 -8.98 1.18
N GLU A 116 -1.98 -9.94 1.63
CA GLU A 116 -3.35 -10.17 1.13
C GLU A 116 -4.26 -8.99 1.52
N TYR A 117 -4.26 -8.62 2.79
CA TYR A 117 -5.01 -7.46 3.28
C TYR A 117 -4.73 -6.18 2.48
N TRP A 118 -3.45 -5.86 2.24
CA TRP A 118 -3.08 -4.69 1.45
C TRP A 118 -3.48 -4.82 -0.02
N ALA A 119 -3.47 -6.02 -0.60
CA ALA A 119 -3.97 -6.23 -1.96
C ALA A 119 -5.46 -5.88 -2.05
N ASP A 120 -6.27 -6.41 -1.14
CA ASP A 120 -7.71 -6.18 -1.11
C ASP A 120 -8.05 -4.71 -0.85
N ARG A 121 -7.39 -4.08 0.13
CA ARG A 121 -7.66 -2.67 0.44
C ARG A 121 -7.23 -1.73 -0.69
N LEU A 122 -6.14 -2.02 -1.40
CA LEU A 122 -5.72 -1.23 -2.56
C LEU A 122 -6.60 -1.47 -3.79
N ALA A 123 -7.30 -2.60 -3.89
CA ALA A 123 -8.35 -2.80 -4.89
C ALA A 123 -9.54 -1.87 -4.62
N VAL A 124 -10.05 -1.84 -3.38
CA VAL A 124 -11.17 -0.94 -3.02
C VAL A 124 -10.78 0.53 -3.15
N LEU A 125 -9.55 0.90 -2.79
CA LEU A 125 -9.06 2.26 -3.00
C LEU A 125 -9.10 2.67 -4.47
N GLU A 126 -8.72 1.78 -5.37
CA GLU A 126 -8.71 2.04 -6.82
C GLU A 126 -10.11 2.38 -7.32
N GLU A 127 -11.10 1.56 -6.98
CA GLU A 127 -12.51 1.81 -7.32
C GLU A 127 -12.97 3.16 -6.76
N GLN A 128 -12.65 3.47 -5.50
CA GLN A 128 -13.07 4.71 -4.86
C GLN A 128 -12.45 5.96 -5.52
N VAL A 129 -11.15 5.92 -5.83
CA VAL A 129 -10.49 7.06 -6.47
C VAL A 129 -10.92 7.19 -7.93
N LEU A 130 -11.19 6.11 -8.65
CA LEU A 130 -11.72 6.19 -10.02
C LEU A 130 -13.16 6.73 -10.06
N ALA A 131 -14.04 6.26 -9.19
CA ALA A 131 -15.44 6.73 -9.11
C ALA A 131 -15.54 8.22 -8.76
N THR A 132 -14.67 8.71 -7.90
CA THR A 132 -14.65 10.13 -7.51
C THR A 132 -14.14 11.03 -8.66
N SER A 133 -13.45 10.48 -9.69
CA SER A 133 -12.99 11.29 -10.84
C SER A 133 -14.14 11.55 -11.79
N ALA A 134 -14.97 10.52 -12.04
CA ALA A 134 -16.12 10.63 -12.93
C ALA A 134 -17.15 11.66 -12.43
N ARG A 135 -17.31 11.81 -11.11
CA ARG A 135 -18.27 12.73 -10.49
C ARG A 135 -17.90 14.22 -10.52
N ARG A 136 -16.68 14.58 -10.95
CA ARG A 136 -16.20 15.98 -11.02
C ARG A 136 -16.10 16.52 -12.45
N SER A 137 -16.42 15.71 -13.45
CA SER A 137 -16.32 16.06 -14.87
C SER A 137 -17.69 16.31 -15.52
N ALA A 138 -18.74 16.50 -14.71
CA ALA A 138 -20.10 16.85 -15.11
C ALA A 138 -20.53 18.09 -14.32
#